data_AF-A0A7S3KTJ9-F1
#
_entry.id   AF-A0A7S3KTJ9-F1
#
_cell.length_a   1.000
_cell.length_b   1.000
_cell.length_c   1.000
_cell.angle_alpha   90.00
_cell.angle_beta   90.00
_cell.angle_gamma   90.00
#
_symmetry.space_group_name_H-M   'P 1'
#
loop_
_entity.id
_entity.type
_entity.pdbx_description
1 polymer ?
#
loop_
_entity_poly.entity_id
_entity_poly.type
_entity_poly.pdbx_seq_one_letter_code
_entity_poly.pdbx_strand_id
1 'polypeptide(L)'
;MDGWIPIVVDIVFLIIIMMHIPIVLFVGKEALLIIIDEIMRKSYSVKPRVTVDDAYNLRDSVMRPEDTGDSEGKAYLSMNPILFYSVSVILYCLIVTAACLLSDITLVFGIIGSIAGSYLIFIGPSQFYIISVRNEKANVSPLQYYIAHIYHIFGLIVMIACLFATIYTTVKD
;
A
#
# COMPACT_ATOMS: atom_id res chain seq x y z
N MET A 1 -13.91 28.89 29.76
CA MET A 1 -13.07 27.70 30.07
C MET A 1 -11.68 28.04 29.60
N ASP A 2 -10.75 28.04 30.54
CA ASP A 2 -9.47 28.73 30.45
C ASP A 2 -8.60 28.21 29.29
N GLY A 3 -8.06 29.16 28.51
CA GLY A 3 -7.49 28.96 27.17
C GLY A 3 -6.17 28.21 27.08
N TRP A 4 -5.83 27.35 28.06
CA TRP A 4 -4.62 26.52 28.02
C TRP A 4 -4.85 25.12 27.43
N ILE A 5 -6.09 24.60 27.50
CA ILE A 5 -6.41 23.26 27.00
C ILE A 5 -6.13 23.12 25.49
N PRO A 6 -6.56 24.06 24.61
CA PRO A 6 -6.27 23.96 23.17
C PRO A 6 -4.77 23.95 22.88
N ILE A 7 -4.00 24.79 23.59
CA ILE A 7 -2.55 24.88 23.42
C ILE A 7 -1.88 23.55 23.76
N VAL A 8 -2.28 22.91 24.86
CA VAL A 8 -1.73 21.60 25.25
C VAL A 8 -2.09 20.53 24.21
N VAL A 9 -3.32 20.53 23.70
CA VAL A 9 -3.77 19.59 22.66
C VAL A 9 -2.97 19.78 21.36
N ASP A 10 -2.75 21.02 20.94
CA ASP A 10 -1.99 21.35 19.72
C ASP A 10 -0.52 20.91 19.84
N ILE A 11 0.12 21.14 20.99
CA ILE A 11 1.50 20.69 21.25
C ILE A 11 1.59 19.16 21.22
N VAL A 12 0.66 18.48 21.88
CA VAL A 12 0.62 17.01 21.88
C VAL A 12 0.43 16.46 20.47
N PHE A 13 -0.49 17.04 19.70
CA PHE A 13 -0.73 16.66 18.32
C PHE A 13 0.50 16.88 17.44
N LEU A 14 1.20 18.01 17.61
CA LEU A 14 2.43 18.31 16.88
C LEU A 14 3.54 17.29 17.19
N ILE A 15 3.71 16.88 18.44
CA ILE A 15 4.67 15.84 18.84
C ILE A 15 4.33 14.51 18.17
N ILE A 16 3.05 14.11 18.19
CA ILE A 16 2.58 12.88 17.56
C ILE A 16 2.87 12.89 16.06
N ILE A 17 2.56 14.00 15.39
CA ILE A 17 2.81 14.17 13.95
C ILE A 17 4.31 14.12 13.64
N MET A 18 5.15 14.83 14.41
CA MET A 18 6.60 14.82 14.20
C MET A 18 7.20 13.41 14.31
N MET A 19 6.63 12.55 15.17
CA MET A 19 7.07 11.17 15.30
C MET A 19 6.54 10.27 14.17
N HIS A 20 5.30 10.47 13.73
CA HIS A 20 4.66 9.60 12.74
C HIS A 20 5.07 9.91 11.30
N ILE A 21 5.29 11.18 10.95
CA ILE A 21 5.64 11.58 9.58
C ILE A 21 6.86 10.80 9.05
N PRO A 22 8.00 10.72 9.78
CA PRO A 22 9.17 9.97 9.30
C PRO A 22 8.88 8.49 9.08
N ILE A 23 8.08 7.87 9.96
CA ILE A 23 7.73 6.45 9.88
C ILE A 23 6.88 6.18 8.64
N VAL A 24 5.83 6.98 8.42
CA VAL A 24 4.93 6.84 7.27
C VAL A 24 5.67 7.11 5.96
N LEU A 25 6.53 8.13 5.93
CA LEU A 25 7.37 8.43 4.77
C LEU A 25 8.34 7.30 4.45
N PHE A 26 8.96 6.71 5.47
CA PHE A 26 9.89 5.60 5.30
C PHE A 26 9.18 4.40 4.69
N VAL A 27 8.05 3.98 5.27
CA VAL A 27 7.27 2.83 4.75
C VAL A 27 6.74 3.11 3.34
N GLY A 28 6.23 4.31 3.08
CA GLY A 28 5.72 4.70 1.77
C GLY A 28 6.79 4.71 0.68
N LYS A 29 7.99 5.22 1.01
CA LYS A 29 9.14 5.21 0.10
C LYS A 29 9.59 3.79 -0.23
N GLU A 30 9.68 2.90 0.76
CA GLU A 30 10.05 1.49 0.51
C GLU A 30 9.01 0.77 -0.38
N ALA A 31 7.71 0.97 -0.09
CA ALA A 31 6.64 0.41 -0.92
C ALA A 31 6.70 0.92 -2.37
N LEU A 32 6.95 2.22 -2.56
CA LEU A 32 7.07 2.83 -3.88
C LEU A 32 8.29 2.31 -4.64
N LEU A 33 9.44 2.17 -3.98
CA LEU A 33 10.65 1.61 -4.59
C LEU A 33 10.45 0.17 -5.05
N ILE A 34 9.74 -0.65 -4.27
CA ILE A 34 9.40 -2.03 -4.66
C ILE A 34 8.49 -2.03 -5.90
N ILE A 35 7.49 -1.15 -5.95
CA ILE A 35 6.60 -1.02 -7.12
C ILE A 35 7.39 -0.58 -8.35
N ILE A 36 8.28 0.42 -8.23
CA ILE A 36 9.13 0.87 -9.33
C ILE A 36 10.04 -0.25 -9.81
N ASP A 37 10.69 -0.96 -8.89
CA ASP A 37 11.60 -2.05 -9.25
C ASP A 37 10.85 -3.18 -9.96
N GLU A 38 9.65 -3.54 -9.52
CA GLU A 38 8.81 -4.53 -10.19
C GLU A 38 8.36 -4.05 -11.59
N ILE A 39 8.02 -2.78 -11.75
CA ILE A 39 7.67 -2.21 -13.07
C ILE A 39 8.88 -2.24 -14.01
N MET A 40 10.08 -1.89 -13.52
CA MET A 40 11.28 -1.80 -14.33
C MET A 40 11.89 -3.17 -14.68
N ARG A 41 11.89 -4.10 -13.74
CA ARG A 41 12.59 -5.38 -13.89
C ARG A 41 11.66 -6.58 -14.12
N LYS A 42 10.35 -6.46 -13.88
CA LYS A 42 9.38 -7.58 -13.88
C LYS A 42 9.85 -8.75 -13.01
N SER A 43 10.72 -8.49 -12.03
CA SER A 43 11.56 -9.49 -11.37
C SER A 43 10.76 -10.51 -10.57
N TYR A 44 9.55 -10.17 -10.10
CA TYR A 44 8.67 -11.11 -9.40
C TYR A 44 7.68 -11.83 -10.34
N SER A 45 7.42 -11.31 -11.55
CA SER A 45 6.51 -11.94 -12.52
C SER A 45 7.17 -13.02 -13.41
N VAL A 46 8.50 -13.04 -13.49
CA VAL A 46 9.24 -14.14 -14.13
C VAL A 46 9.27 -15.30 -13.14
N LYS A 47 8.23 -16.13 -13.21
CA LYS A 47 8.09 -17.42 -12.51
C LYS A 47 9.46 -18.02 -12.15
N PRO A 48 9.77 -18.24 -10.86
CA PRO A 48 10.51 -19.43 -10.50
C PRO A 48 9.61 -20.59 -10.94
N ARG A 49 9.80 -21.09 -12.16
CA ARG A 49 9.45 -22.48 -12.45
C ARG A 49 10.44 -23.31 -11.65
N VAL A 50 10.23 -23.37 -10.33
CA VAL A 50 10.74 -24.47 -9.53
C VAL A 50 9.93 -25.64 -10.04
N THR A 51 10.53 -26.39 -10.95
CA THR A 51 9.98 -27.67 -11.40
C THR A 51 9.79 -28.50 -10.14
N VAL A 52 8.79 -29.37 -10.06
CA VAL A 52 8.55 -30.18 -8.84
C VAL A 52 9.81 -30.94 -8.40
N ASP A 53 10.71 -31.23 -9.35
CA ASP A 53 12.04 -31.80 -9.14
C ASP A 53 13.02 -30.84 -8.43
N ASP A 54 12.97 -29.53 -8.71
CA ASP A 54 13.76 -28.50 -8.02
C ASP A 54 13.23 -28.26 -6.60
N ALA A 55 11.91 -28.37 -6.38
CA ALA A 55 11.30 -28.24 -5.05
C ALA A 55 11.66 -29.42 -4.14
N TYR A 56 11.86 -30.61 -4.71
CA TYR A 56 12.33 -31.78 -3.96
C TYR A 56 13.81 -31.61 -3.54
N ASN A 57 14.67 -31.17 -4.47
CA ASN A 57 16.07 -30.86 -4.17
C ASN A 57 16.23 -29.69 -3.18
N LEU A 58 15.32 -28.71 -3.22
CA LEU A 58 15.31 -27.59 -2.27
C LEU A 58 14.80 -28.02 -0.88
N ARG A 59 13.87 -28.96 -0.81
CA ARG A 59 13.38 -29.49 0.48
C ARG A 59 14.49 -30.25 1.23
N ASP A 60 15.37 -30.94 0.50
CA ASP A 60 16.55 -31.61 1.08
C ASP A 60 17.66 -30.62 1.48
N SER A 61 17.76 -29.45 0.85
CA SER A 61 18.70 -28.40 1.30
C SER A 61 18.16 -27.56 2.46
N VAL A 62 16.84 -27.41 2.60
CA VAL A 62 16.17 -26.64 3.68
C VAL A 62 16.09 -27.42 5.01
N MET A 63 16.32 -28.74 5.01
CA MET A 63 16.40 -29.53 6.25
C MET A 63 17.78 -29.50 6.91
N ARG A 64 18.72 -28.71 6.38
CA ARG A 64 19.94 -28.31 7.10
C ARG A 64 19.64 -27.00 7.84
N PRO A 65 19.79 -26.95 9.18
CA PRO A 65 19.75 -25.68 9.89
C PRO A 65 21.06 -24.95 9.59
N GLU A 66 21.11 -24.31 8.43
CA GLU A 66 22.17 -23.37 8.09
C GLU A 66 21.76 -22.01 8.66
N ASP A 67 22.46 -21.65 9.72
CA ASP A 67 22.52 -20.36 10.38
C ASP A 67 23.00 -19.29 9.37
N THR A 68 22.12 -18.85 8.48
CA THR A 68 22.30 -17.62 7.70
C THR A 68 21.43 -16.53 8.30
N GLY A 69 21.98 -15.86 9.31
CA GLY A 69 21.45 -14.62 9.83
C GLY A 69 21.22 -13.58 8.72
N ASP A 70 20.05 -12.93 8.79
CA ASP A 70 19.79 -11.55 8.39
C ASP A 70 20.43 -11.04 7.09
N SER A 71 20.39 -11.88 6.06
CA SER A 71 20.68 -11.47 4.68
C SER A 71 19.61 -11.97 3.71
N GLU A 72 18.34 -11.91 4.13
CA GLU A 72 17.28 -11.46 3.21
C GLU A 72 17.66 -10.04 2.76
N GLY A 73 18.57 -9.96 1.79
CA GLY A 73 19.10 -8.73 1.24
C GLY A 73 17.93 -7.92 0.72
N LYS A 74 17.48 -6.95 1.52
CA LYS A 74 16.36 -6.09 1.18
C LYS A 74 16.62 -5.57 -0.22
N ALA A 75 15.73 -5.86 -1.18
CA ALA A 75 16.00 -5.69 -2.61
C ALA A 75 16.52 -4.28 -2.96
N TYR A 76 16.09 -3.27 -2.19
CA TYR A 76 16.55 -1.89 -2.32
C TYR A 76 18.05 -1.68 -2.04
N LEU A 77 18.72 -2.53 -1.25
CA LEU A 77 20.16 -2.45 -0.99
C LEU A 77 20.98 -2.70 -2.26
N SER A 78 20.43 -3.44 -3.21
CA SER A 78 21.05 -3.69 -4.52
C SER A 78 20.66 -2.65 -5.58
N MET A 79 19.79 -1.70 -5.23
CA MET A 79 19.29 -0.70 -6.16
C MET A 79 20.31 0.42 -6.36
N ASN A 80 20.28 1.06 -7.54
CA ASN A 80 21.15 2.19 -7.81
C ASN A 80 20.89 3.30 -6.76
N PRO A 81 21.92 3.75 -6.02
CA PRO A 81 21.75 4.75 -4.97
C PRO A 81 21.15 6.06 -5.50
N ILE A 82 21.41 6.41 -6.76
CA ILE A 82 20.85 7.62 -7.38
C ILE A 82 19.32 7.53 -7.44
N LEU A 83 18.77 6.36 -7.79
CA LEU A 83 17.33 6.16 -7.88
C LEU A 83 16.69 6.19 -6.48
N PHE A 84 17.35 5.57 -5.50
CA PHE A 84 16.91 5.59 -4.11
C PHE A 84 16.78 7.01 -3.55
N TYR A 85 17.82 7.83 -3.74
CA TYR A 85 17.81 9.23 -3.27
C TYR A 85 16.88 10.11 -4.10
N SER A 86 16.80 9.92 -5.42
CA SER A 86 15.93 10.74 -6.27
C SER A 86 14.45 10.55 -5.93
N VAL A 87 14.00 9.32 -5.72
CA VAL A 87 12.62 9.01 -5.29
C VAL A 87 12.31 9.67 -3.95
N SER A 88 13.25 9.63 -3.00
CA SER A 88 13.08 10.26 -1.69
C SER A 88 12.91 11.77 -1.79
N VAL A 89 13.76 12.44 -2.59
CA VAL A 89 13.70 13.89 -2.82
C VAL A 89 12.40 14.27 -3.53
N ILE A 90 12.01 13.52 -4.57
CA ILE A 90 10.76 13.77 -5.31
C ILE A 90 9.55 13.62 -4.40
N LEU A 91 9.50 12.55 -3.60
CA LEU A 91 8.40 12.30 -2.67
C LEU A 91 8.28 13.43 -1.64
N TYR A 92 9.42 13.87 -1.08
CA TYR A 92 9.44 14.99 -0.13
C TYR A 92 8.99 16.30 -0.78
N CYS A 93 9.51 16.64 -1.97
CA CYS A 93 9.09 17.83 -2.72
C CYS A 93 7.59 17.80 -3.03
N LEU A 94 7.04 16.64 -3.41
CA LEU A 94 5.61 16.47 -3.68
C LEU A 94 4.78 16.73 -2.42
N ILE A 95 5.18 16.19 -1.27
CA ILE A 95 4.47 16.37 0.00
C ILE A 95 4.53 17.82 0.47
N VAL A 96 5.69 18.47 0.39
CA VAL A 96 5.81 19.91 0.71
C VAL A 96 4.94 20.75 -0.24
N THR A 97 4.96 20.45 -1.54
CA THR A 97 4.12 21.16 -2.51
C THR A 97 2.63 20.94 -2.23
N ALA A 98 2.22 19.72 -1.91
CA ALA A 98 0.84 19.41 -1.53
C ALA A 98 0.43 20.15 -0.25
N ALA A 99 1.30 20.21 0.76
CA ALA A 99 1.07 20.95 2.00
C ALA A 99 0.92 22.46 1.79
N CYS A 100 1.63 23.04 0.80
CA CYS A 100 1.47 24.44 0.44
C CYS A 100 0.18 24.73 -0.35
N LEU A 101 -0.30 23.77 -1.13
CA LEU A 101 -1.49 23.94 -2.00
C LEU A 101 -2.80 23.60 -1.28
N LEU A 102 -2.77 22.72 -0.29
CA LEU A 102 -3.96 22.21 0.38
C LEU A 102 -4.11 22.89 1.74
N SER A 103 -5.05 23.84 1.82
CA SER A 103 -5.41 24.52 3.07
C SER A 103 -6.29 23.66 3.98
N ASP A 104 -7.00 22.67 3.43
CA ASP A 104 -7.88 21.78 4.18
C ASP A 104 -7.37 20.34 4.20
N ILE A 105 -7.00 19.89 5.40
CA ILE A 105 -6.52 18.54 5.67
C ILE A 105 -7.66 17.50 5.59
N THR A 106 -8.90 17.94 5.78
CA THR A 106 -10.11 17.10 5.74
C THR A 106 -10.30 16.51 4.35
N LEU A 107 -10.07 17.30 3.29
CA LEU A 107 -10.11 16.83 1.92
C LEU A 107 -9.10 15.71 1.67
N VAL A 108 -7.87 15.87 2.15
CA VAL A 108 -6.79 14.87 1.96
C VAL A 108 -7.15 13.56 2.66
N PHE A 109 -7.53 13.63 3.94
CA PHE A 109 -7.91 12.44 4.69
C PHE A 109 -9.19 11.80 4.16
N GLY A 110 -10.16 12.59 3.68
CA GLY A 110 -11.37 12.07 3.07
C GLY A 110 -11.10 11.31 1.78
N ILE A 111 -10.26 11.84 0.89
CA ILE A 111 -9.90 11.18 -0.37
C ILE A 111 -9.11 9.90 -0.10
N ILE A 112 -8.02 10.00 0.68
CA ILE A 112 -7.15 8.86 0.98
C ILE A 112 -7.92 7.79 1.76
N GLY A 113 -8.71 8.19 2.76
CA GLY A 113 -9.52 7.29 3.57
C GLY A 113 -10.58 6.57 2.74
N SER A 114 -11.24 7.26 1.80
CA SER A 114 -12.21 6.65 0.90
C SER A 114 -11.57 5.61 -0.01
N ILE A 115 -10.44 5.95 -0.65
CA ILE A 115 -9.73 5.02 -1.55
C ILE A 115 -9.19 3.83 -0.76
N ALA A 116 -8.43 4.08 0.32
CA ALA A 116 -7.81 3.03 1.11
C ALA A 116 -8.84 2.14 1.80
N GLY A 117 -9.89 2.72 2.39
CA GLY A 117 -10.97 1.98 3.05
C GLY A 117 -11.74 1.08 2.08
N SER A 118 -12.17 1.63 0.94
CA SER A 118 -12.84 0.82 -0.09
C SER A 118 -11.92 -0.24 -0.69
N TYR A 119 -10.63 0.07 -0.85
CA TYR A 119 -9.66 -0.89 -1.34
C TYR A 119 -9.45 -2.05 -0.38
N LEU A 120 -9.15 -1.78 0.90
CA LEU A 120 -8.82 -2.82 1.87
C LEU A 120 -10.02 -3.70 2.22
N ILE A 121 -11.23 -3.14 2.29
CA ILE A 121 -12.43 -3.88 2.71
C ILE A 121 -13.05 -4.65 1.55
N PHE A 122 -13.20 -4.03 0.39
CA PHE A 122 -13.99 -4.60 -0.71
C PHE A 122 -13.12 -5.05 -1.87
N ILE A 123 -12.38 -4.11 -2.46
CA ILE A 123 -11.71 -4.33 -3.76
C ILE A 123 -10.56 -5.32 -3.63
N GLY A 124 -9.65 -5.13 -2.69
CA GLY A 124 -8.47 -5.96 -2.48
C GLY A 124 -8.81 -7.43 -2.28
N PRO A 125 -9.63 -7.79 -1.26
CA PRO A 125 -10.02 -9.19 -1.04
C PRO A 125 -10.75 -9.82 -2.24
N SER A 126 -11.66 -9.07 -2.87
CA SER A 126 -12.40 -9.55 -4.06
C SER A 126 -11.48 -9.83 -5.25
N GLN A 127 -10.53 -8.92 -5.55
CA GLN A 127 -9.60 -9.07 -6.65
C GLN A 127 -8.62 -10.20 -6.39
N PHE A 128 -8.12 -10.31 -5.15
CA PHE A 128 -7.27 -11.42 -4.75
C PHE A 128 -7.98 -12.77 -4.95
N TYR A 129 -9.24 -12.88 -4.53
CA TYR A 129 -10.03 -14.10 -4.73
C TYR A 129 -10.24 -14.42 -6.22
N ILE A 130 -10.66 -13.45 -7.03
CA ILE A 130 -10.88 -13.64 -8.48
C ILE A 130 -9.59 -14.05 -9.19
N ILE A 131 -8.46 -13.42 -8.84
CA ILE A 131 -7.14 -13.72 -9.41
C ILE A 131 -6.69 -15.13 -8.99
N SER A 132 -6.84 -15.49 -7.72
CA SER A 132 -6.49 -16.82 -7.19
C SER A 132 -7.27 -17.92 -7.91
N VAL A 133 -8.59 -17.79 -8.03
CA VAL A 133 -9.44 -18.75 -8.76
C VAL A 133 -8.99 -18.90 -10.22
N ARG A 134 -8.68 -17.78 -10.89
CA ARG A 134 -8.24 -17.79 -12.30
C ARG A 134 -6.88 -18.47 -12.47
N ASN A 135 -5.96 -18.25 -11.54
CA ASN A 135 -4.59 -18.75 -11.63
C ASN A 135 -4.50 -20.24 -11.27
N GLU A 136 -5.23 -20.70 -10.25
CA GLU A 136 -5.18 -22.08 -9.78
C GLU A 136 -6.13 -23.03 -10.52
N LYS A 137 -6.99 -22.51 -11.42
CA LYS A 137 -8.07 -23.27 -12.07
C LYS A 137 -8.90 -24.06 -11.05
N ALA A 138 -9.08 -23.47 -9.86
CA ALA A 138 -9.80 -24.11 -8.78
C ALA A 138 -11.26 -24.33 -9.20
N ASN A 139 -11.81 -25.52 -8.90
CA ASN A 139 -13.22 -25.83 -9.11
C ASN A 139 -14.07 -25.10 -8.06
N VAL A 140 -14.27 -23.80 -8.24
CA VAL A 140 -15.20 -23.02 -7.42
C VAL A 140 -16.59 -23.00 -8.04
N SER A 141 -17.61 -22.93 -7.18
CA SER A 141 -18.98 -22.80 -7.65
C SER A 141 -19.15 -21.49 -8.43
N PRO A 142 -19.83 -21.49 -9.61
CA PRO A 142 -20.10 -20.27 -10.38
C PRO A 142 -20.75 -19.15 -9.56
N LEU A 143 -21.56 -19.53 -8.57
CA LEU A 143 -22.23 -18.60 -7.66
C LEU A 143 -21.23 -17.82 -6.79
N GLN A 144 -20.19 -18.48 -6.26
CA GLN A 144 -19.17 -17.82 -5.45
C GLN A 144 -18.35 -16.83 -6.29
N TYR A 145 -18.04 -17.22 -7.53
CA TYR A 145 -17.36 -16.33 -8.47
C TYR A 145 -18.19 -15.09 -8.80
N TYR A 146 -19.50 -15.25 -9.01
CA TYR A 146 -20.40 -14.13 -9.26
C TYR A 146 -20.55 -13.21 -8.04
N ILE A 147 -20.66 -13.76 -6.83
CA ILE A 147 -20.68 -12.98 -5.59
C ILE A 147 -19.41 -12.14 -5.43
N ALA A 148 -18.23 -12.70 -5.73
CA ALA A 148 -16.98 -11.96 -5.66
C ALA A 148 -16.96 -10.75 -6.63
N HIS A 149 -17.51 -10.90 -7.84
CA HIS A 149 -17.67 -9.79 -8.79
C HIS A 149 -18.67 -8.74 -8.30
N ILE A 150 -19.82 -9.14 -7.75
CA ILE A 150 -20.78 -8.20 -7.15
C ILE A 150 -20.11 -7.42 -6.01
N TYR A 151 -19.39 -8.11 -5.13
CA TYR A 151 -18.71 -7.50 -4.00
C TYR A 151 -17.65 -6.48 -4.45
N HIS A 152 -16.92 -6.79 -5.52
CA HIS A 152 -15.97 -5.86 -6.15
C HIS A 152 -16.67 -4.60 -6.69
N ILE A 153 -17.75 -4.77 -7.46
CA ILE A 153 -18.53 -3.66 -8.03
C ILE A 153 -19.13 -2.79 -6.93
N PHE A 154 -19.67 -3.42 -5.88
CA PHE A 154 -20.18 -2.70 -4.71
C PHE A 154 -19.09 -1.85 -4.05
N GLY A 155 -17.88 -2.40 -3.88
CA GLY A 155 -16.73 -1.65 -3.40
C GLY A 155 -16.39 -0.42 -4.24
N LEU A 156 -16.45 -0.53 -5.57
CA LEU A 156 -16.24 0.61 -6.47
C LEU A 156 -17.33 1.67 -6.35
N ILE A 157 -18.60 1.27 -6.21
CA ILE A 157 -19.72 2.19 -6.01
C ILE A 157 -19.54 2.96 -4.69
N VAL A 158 -19.21 2.26 -3.60
CA VAL A 158 -18.95 2.88 -2.29
C VAL A 158 -17.77 3.85 -2.38
N MET A 159 -16.68 3.46 -3.04
CA MET A 159 -15.51 4.34 -3.23
C MET A 159 -15.89 5.65 -3.95
N ILE A 160 -16.63 5.55 -5.05
CA ILE A 160 -17.08 6.73 -5.82
C ILE A 160 -18.04 7.59 -4.99
N ALA A 161 -18.97 6.98 -4.27
CA ALA A 161 -19.92 7.69 -3.40
C ALA A 161 -19.20 8.45 -2.28
N CYS A 162 -18.22 7.82 -1.61
CA CYS A 162 -17.43 8.46 -0.56
C CYS A 162 -16.56 9.59 -1.11
N LEU A 163 -15.90 9.40 -2.27
CA LEU A 163 -15.14 10.46 -2.94
C LEU A 163 -16.03 11.65 -3.31
N PHE A 164 -17.22 11.38 -3.86
CA PHE A 164 -18.20 12.43 -4.17
C PHE A 164 -18.63 13.17 -2.90
N ALA A 165 -18.90 12.46 -1.81
CA ALA A 165 -19.26 13.06 -0.53
C ALA A 165 -18.14 13.94 0.04
N THR A 166 -16.89 13.50 -0.01
CA THR A 166 -15.73 14.30 0.43
C THR A 166 -15.57 15.57 -0.40
N ILE A 167 -15.69 15.47 -1.72
CA ILE A 167 -15.57 16.65 -2.61
C ILE A 167 -16.74 17.60 -2.39
N TYR A 168 -17.97 17.08 -2.28
CA TYR A 168 -19.18 17.89 -2.08
C TYR A 168 -19.16 18.65 -0.75
N THR A 169 -18.70 18.01 0.32
CA THR A 169 -18.53 18.66 1.63
C THR A 169 -17.48 19.75 1.56
N THR A 170 -16.32 19.48 0.97
CA THR A 170 -15.23 20.47 0.86
C THR A 170 -15.61 21.69 -0.01
N VAL A 171 -16.39 21.52 -1.09
CA VAL A 171 -16.79 22.64 -1.96
C VAL A 171 -17.85 23.54 -1.33
N LYS A 172 -18.61 23.01 -0.37
CA LYS A 172 -19.70 23.73 0.26
C LYS A 172 -19.24 24.61 1.43
N ASP A 173 -18.13 24.23 2.06
CA ASP A 173 -17.50 24.96 3.16
C ASP A 173 -16.57 26.07 2.64
#